data_AF-A0A952MDM9-F1
#
_entry.id   AF-A0A952MDM9-F1
#
_cell.length_a   1.000
_cell.length_b   1.000
_cell.length_c   1.000
_cell.angle_alpha   90.00
_cell.angle_beta   90.00
_cell.angle_gamma   90.00
#
_symmetry.space_group_name_H-M   'P 1'
#
loop_
_entity.id
_entity.type
_entity.pdbx_description
1 polymer ?
#
loop_
_entity_poly.entity_id
_entity_poly.type
_entity_poly.pdbx_seq_one_letter_code
_entity_poly.pdbx_strand_id
1 'polypeptide(L)'
;MVRKRNNFAWMEANKFDFLGQITADKLMPELERASTRFHVTVAWVAIILDPVFALTDYFNIPGHWQTLLIMRLVVSAVTLTTLLTRKKYTTPSFVVALVPFFLISVQNAYVYAVIDTQNLLGQNLNYMALLIGAAMFVLWRWYYSVLMIGVSAAATGFFLTQNPQVTPDYFFIHGGLLLMAVGIFTVVLINTRYRLVVREIRARLALRISNEAIRLQAEQIKSINENLEKLVQERTSELEIKNKALEEAAFINAHKLRAPVASILGLVGLIKTTDSVDELKQINVLLQDSTEKLDAVVSEITRTIEGEPGLT
;
A
#
# COMPACT_ATOMS: atom_id res chain seq x y z
N MET A 1 33.20 16.31 -22.78
CA MET A 1 31.90 16.92 -22.41
C MET A 1 30.82 15.84 -22.24
N VAL A 2 31.04 14.82 -21.39
CA VAL A 2 30.08 13.71 -21.15
C VAL A 2 30.12 13.34 -19.67
N ARG A 3 29.44 14.12 -18.83
CA ARG A 3 29.24 13.79 -17.40
C ARG A 3 28.05 14.57 -16.82
N LYS A 4 26.85 14.37 -17.39
CA LYS A 4 25.61 14.96 -16.83
C LYS A 4 24.33 14.13 -17.05
N ARG A 5 24.44 12.83 -17.36
CA ARG A 5 23.27 11.98 -17.68
C ARG A 5 22.82 11.01 -16.58
N ASN A 6 23.55 10.88 -15.46
CA ASN A 6 23.21 9.88 -14.43
C ASN A 6 22.38 10.39 -13.23
N ASN A 7 22.11 11.70 -13.12
CA ASN A 7 21.39 12.23 -11.95
C ASN A 7 19.87 12.13 -12.03
N PHE A 8 19.28 11.83 -13.19
CA PHE A 8 17.82 11.70 -13.33
C PHE A 8 17.33 10.27 -13.08
N ALA A 9 18.09 9.25 -13.50
CA ALA A 9 17.70 7.85 -13.38
C ALA A 9 17.57 7.38 -11.92
N TRP A 10 18.42 7.87 -11.00
CA TRP A 10 18.30 7.53 -9.58
C TRP A 10 17.09 8.19 -8.90
N MET A 11 16.61 9.33 -9.43
CA MET A 11 15.50 10.10 -8.85
C MET A 11 14.16 9.47 -9.27
N GLU A 12 14.10 8.92 -10.48
CA GLU A 12 12.97 8.13 -10.96
C GLU A 12 12.89 6.76 -10.27
N ALA A 13 14.03 6.08 -10.06
CA ALA A 13 14.07 4.78 -9.36
C ALA A 13 13.54 4.88 -7.91
N ASN A 14 13.79 6.00 -7.22
CA ASN A 14 13.36 6.21 -5.84
C ASN A 14 11.86 6.56 -5.72
N LYS A 15 11.21 6.96 -6.84
CA LYS A 15 9.78 7.32 -6.85
C LYS A 15 8.88 6.10 -6.62
N PHE A 16 9.38 4.90 -6.92
CA PHE A 16 8.68 3.63 -6.78
C PHE A 16 9.21 2.75 -5.64
N ASP A 17 10.14 3.25 -4.82
CA ASP A 17 10.52 2.58 -3.57
C ASP A 17 9.44 2.82 -2.50
N PHE A 18 8.31 2.15 -2.67
CA PHE A 18 7.18 2.24 -1.74
C PHE A 18 7.52 1.71 -0.35
N LEU A 19 8.53 0.84 -0.22
CA LEU A 19 9.02 0.36 1.07
C LEU A 19 9.81 1.44 1.81
N GLY A 20 10.68 2.17 1.10
CA GLY A 20 11.42 3.31 1.63
C GLY A 20 10.53 4.48 2.06
N GLN A 21 9.32 4.59 1.48
CA GLN A 21 8.32 5.59 1.84
C GLN A 21 7.56 5.28 3.15
N ILE A 22 7.76 4.10 3.75
CA ILE A 22 7.08 3.73 5.00
C ILE A 22 7.85 4.28 6.19
N THR A 23 7.31 5.37 6.70
CA THR A 23 7.83 6.05 7.87
C THR A 23 7.32 5.41 9.17
N ALA A 24 8.02 5.69 10.28
CA ALA A 24 7.71 5.09 11.58
C ALA A 24 6.32 5.49 12.11
N ASP A 25 5.87 6.71 11.83
CA ASP A 25 4.53 7.22 12.18
C ASP A 25 3.39 6.42 11.52
N LYS A 26 3.60 5.88 10.32
CA LYS A 26 2.62 4.99 9.67
C LYS A 26 2.71 3.55 10.19
N LEU A 27 3.92 3.09 10.48
CA LEU A 27 4.17 1.71 10.90
C LEU A 27 3.74 1.44 12.35
N MET A 28 4.07 2.32 13.29
CA MET A 28 3.89 2.08 14.72
C MET A 28 2.41 1.91 15.12
N PRO A 29 1.44 2.71 14.61
CA PRO A 29 0.03 2.51 14.93
C PRO A 29 -0.51 1.17 14.42
N GLU A 30 -0.12 0.74 13.22
CA GLU A 30 -0.53 -0.55 12.68
C GLU A 30 0.09 -1.72 13.46
N LEU A 31 1.35 -1.58 13.87
CA LEU A 31 2.02 -2.55 14.72
C LEU A 31 1.34 -2.65 16.10
N GLU A 32 1.01 -1.52 16.71
CA GLU A 32 0.34 -1.46 18.02
C GLU A 32 -1.06 -2.08 17.95
N ARG A 33 -1.82 -1.86 16.87
CA ARG A 33 -3.10 -2.53 16.63
C ARG A 33 -2.93 -4.03 16.50
N ALA A 34 -1.91 -4.48 15.77
CA ALA A 34 -1.63 -5.90 15.59
C ALA A 34 -1.21 -6.57 16.91
N SER A 35 -0.27 -5.98 17.65
CA SER A 35 0.22 -6.48 18.94
C SER A 35 -0.88 -6.49 20.00
N THR A 36 -1.72 -5.44 20.06
CA THR A 36 -2.83 -5.35 21.01
C THR A 36 -3.77 -6.55 20.91
N ARG A 37 -4.13 -6.99 19.70
CA ARG A 37 -5.01 -8.16 19.54
C ARG A 37 -4.38 -9.40 20.17
N PHE A 38 -3.12 -9.69 19.87
CA PHE A 38 -2.43 -10.86 20.42
C PHE A 38 -2.20 -10.78 21.93
N HIS A 39 -1.80 -9.62 22.44
CA HIS A 39 -1.49 -9.44 23.86
C HIS A 39 -2.74 -9.47 24.73
N VAL A 40 -3.88 -8.98 24.22
CA VAL A 40 -5.18 -9.13 24.90
C VAL A 40 -5.60 -10.60 24.95
N THR A 41 -5.42 -11.35 23.86
CA THR A 41 -5.68 -12.80 23.87
C THR A 41 -4.80 -13.51 24.90
N VAL A 42 -3.50 -13.19 24.96
CA VAL A 42 -2.59 -13.82 25.93
C VAL A 42 -2.97 -13.48 27.38
N ALA A 43 -3.40 -12.24 27.65
CA ALA A 43 -3.86 -11.87 28.97
C ALA A 43 -5.08 -12.68 29.39
N TRP A 44 -6.06 -12.87 28.50
CA TRP A 44 -7.21 -13.73 28.79
C TRP A 44 -6.83 -15.20 28.98
N VAL A 45 -5.94 -15.73 28.12
CA VAL A 45 -5.41 -17.09 28.28
C VAL A 45 -4.72 -17.23 29.63
N ALA A 46 -3.89 -16.27 30.04
CA ALA A 46 -3.24 -16.28 31.34
C ALA A 46 -4.24 -16.24 32.50
N ILE A 47 -5.23 -15.32 32.46
CA ILE A 47 -6.25 -15.17 33.51
C ILE A 47 -7.01 -16.48 33.76
N ILE A 48 -7.35 -17.21 32.69
CA ILE A 48 -8.18 -18.42 32.76
C ILE A 48 -7.32 -19.66 32.99
N LEU A 49 -6.25 -19.82 32.22
CA LEU A 49 -5.47 -21.06 32.18
C LEU A 49 -4.49 -21.16 33.35
N ASP A 50 -3.94 -20.05 33.85
CA ASP A 50 -2.98 -20.10 34.94
C ASP A 50 -3.55 -20.74 36.22
N PRO A 51 -4.77 -20.40 36.68
CA PRO A 51 -5.41 -21.10 37.80
C PRO A 51 -5.72 -22.58 37.53
N VAL A 52 -5.95 -22.97 36.27
CA VAL A 52 -6.20 -24.39 35.90
C VAL A 52 -4.97 -25.25 36.18
N PHE A 53 -3.76 -24.70 36.08
CA PHE A 53 -2.54 -25.42 36.46
C PHE A 53 -2.45 -25.76 37.95
N ALA A 54 -3.32 -25.19 38.81
CA ALA A 54 -3.44 -25.67 40.20
C ALA A 54 -3.86 -27.14 40.30
N LEU A 55 -4.54 -27.67 39.27
CA LEU A 55 -4.79 -29.11 39.16
C LEU A 55 -3.49 -29.90 39.03
N THR A 56 -2.53 -29.39 38.26
CA THR A 56 -1.21 -30.03 38.15
C THR A 56 -0.43 -29.91 39.45
N ASP A 57 -0.55 -28.78 40.15
CA ASP A 57 0.10 -28.58 41.45
C ASP A 57 -0.47 -29.52 42.52
N TYR A 58 -1.77 -29.82 42.49
CA TYR A 58 -2.41 -30.76 43.40
C TYR A 58 -1.78 -32.16 43.32
N PHE A 59 -1.47 -32.63 42.11
CA PHE A 59 -0.83 -33.93 41.91
C PHE A 59 0.68 -33.90 42.16
N ASN A 60 1.36 -32.84 41.73
CA ASN A 60 2.83 -32.77 41.79
C ASN A 60 3.37 -32.29 43.15
N ILE A 61 2.60 -31.48 43.88
CA ILE A 61 3.04 -30.80 45.12
C ILE A 61 1.89 -30.74 46.14
N PRO A 62 1.39 -31.90 46.60
CA PRO A 62 0.19 -31.97 47.45
C PRO A 62 0.33 -31.23 48.79
N GLY A 63 1.55 -30.97 49.27
CA GLY A 63 1.78 -30.20 50.49
C GLY A 63 1.59 -28.69 50.34
N HIS A 64 1.72 -28.14 49.12
CA HIS A 64 1.76 -26.69 48.89
C HIS A 64 0.79 -26.19 47.82
N TRP A 65 -0.03 -27.05 47.22
CA TRP A 65 -0.94 -26.68 46.12
C TRP A 65 -1.92 -25.56 46.49
N GLN A 66 -2.37 -25.46 47.74
CA GLN A 66 -3.27 -24.38 48.19
C GLN A 66 -2.57 -23.01 48.14
N THR A 67 -1.31 -22.94 48.58
CA THR A 67 -0.49 -21.74 48.48
C THR A 67 -0.25 -21.35 47.03
N LEU A 68 0.03 -22.33 46.17
CA LEU A 68 0.23 -22.11 44.74
C LEU A 68 -1.06 -21.66 44.03
N LEU A 69 -2.23 -22.20 44.40
CA LEU A 69 -3.52 -21.74 43.89
C LEU A 69 -3.79 -20.28 44.27
N ILE A 70 -3.52 -19.88 45.52
CA ILE A 70 -3.66 -18.47 45.93
C ILE A 70 -2.74 -17.57 45.10
N MET A 71 -1.48 -17.98 44.90
CA MET A 71 -0.54 -17.25 44.04
C MET A 71 -1.08 -17.10 42.61
N ARG A 72 -1.57 -18.18 41.99
CA ARG A 72 -2.19 -18.16 40.65
C ARG A 72 -3.37 -17.21 40.56
N LEU A 73 -4.27 -17.24 41.55
CA LEU A 73 -5.42 -16.34 41.61
C LEU A 73 -4.99 -14.88 41.73
N VAL A 74 -3.94 -14.58 42.50
CA VAL A 74 -3.35 -13.23 42.58
C VAL A 74 -2.77 -12.81 41.23
N VAL A 75 -2.03 -13.70 40.55
CA VAL A 75 -1.49 -13.43 39.21
C VAL A 75 -2.59 -13.14 38.20
N SER A 76 -3.67 -13.94 38.19
CA SER A 76 -4.84 -13.69 37.36
C SER A 76 -5.54 -12.38 37.70
N ALA A 77 -5.68 -12.03 38.98
CA ALA A 77 -6.30 -10.77 39.41
C ALA A 77 -5.48 -9.54 38.98
N VAL A 78 -4.15 -9.59 39.12
CA VAL A 78 -3.25 -8.51 38.68
C VAL A 78 -3.28 -8.38 37.15
N THR A 79 -3.27 -9.51 36.43
CA THR A 79 -3.38 -9.52 34.97
C THR A 79 -4.72 -8.95 34.49
N LEU A 80 -5.83 -9.34 35.12
CA LEU A 80 -7.17 -8.82 34.83
C LEU A 80 -7.24 -7.30 35.11
N THR A 81 -6.69 -6.85 36.24
CA THR A 81 -6.65 -5.42 36.59
C THR A 81 -5.86 -4.63 35.55
N THR A 82 -4.72 -5.13 35.11
CA THR A 82 -3.91 -4.53 34.04
C THR A 82 -4.71 -4.44 32.74
N LEU A 83 -5.45 -5.51 32.39
CA LEU A 83 -6.25 -5.57 31.17
C LEU A 83 -7.43 -4.60 31.18
N LEU A 84 -8.14 -4.49 32.31
CA LEU A 84 -9.31 -3.62 32.49
C LEU A 84 -8.92 -2.14 32.53
N THR A 85 -7.80 -1.82 33.17
CA THR A 85 -7.33 -0.43 33.30
C THR A 85 -6.55 0.07 32.09
N ARG A 86 -6.21 -0.80 31.12
CA ARG A 86 -5.38 -0.45 29.95
C ARG A 86 -5.89 0.76 29.16
N LYS A 87 -7.22 0.86 28.96
CA LYS A 87 -7.83 1.96 28.18
C LYS A 87 -7.78 3.27 28.96
N LYS A 88 -7.93 3.21 30.28
CA LYS A 88 -7.92 4.37 31.17
C LYS A 88 -6.53 5.01 31.24
N TYR A 89 -5.48 4.19 31.30
CA TYR A 89 -4.09 4.67 31.42
C TYR A 89 -3.30 4.65 30.11
N THR A 90 -3.95 4.43 28.97
CA THR A 90 -3.30 4.32 27.65
C THR A 90 -2.09 3.37 27.67
N THR A 91 -2.23 2.26 28.38
CA THR A 91 -1.15 1.32 28.62
C THR A 91 -0.71 0.68 27.29
N PRO A 92 0.59 0.74 26.93
CA PRO A 92 1.09 0.09 25.72
C PRO A 92 0.81 -1.40 25.71
N SER A 93 0.54 -1.97 24.53
CA SER A 93 0.13 -3.38 24.44
C SER A 93 1.17 -4.34 25.03
N PHE A 94 2.45 -4.03 24.86
CA PHE A 94 3.53 -4.90 25.35
C PHE A 94 3.48 -5.11 26.86
N VAL A 95 3.01 -4.12 27.63
CA VAL A 95 2.87 -4.23 29.09
C VAL A 95 1.79 -5.26 29.45
N VAL A 96 0.70 -5.31 28.66
CA VAL A 96 -0.41 -6.27 28.85
C VAL A 96 0.07 -7.72 28.70
N ALA A 97 1.08 -7.97 27.85
CA ALA A 97 1.71 -9.29 27.74
C ALA A 97 2.85 -9.49 28.76
N LEU A 98 3.58 -8.43 29.11
CA LEU A 98 4.72 -8.49 30.02
C LEU A 98 4.31 -8.92 31.42
N VAL A 99 3.24 -8.32 31.96
CA VAL A 99 2.75 -8.58 33.32
C VAL A 99 2.45 -10.08 33.56
N PRO A 100 1.57 -10.75 32.78
CA PRO A 100 1.29 -12.16 33.01
C PRO A 100 2.52 -13.05 32.76
N PHE A 101 3.33 -12.79 31.73
CA PHE A 101 4.55 -13.57 31.50
C PHE A 101 5.45 -13.51 32.74
N PHE A 102 5.76 -12.31 33.21
CA PHE A 102 6.66 -12.10 34.35
C PHE A 102 6.14 -12.77 35.61
N LEU A 103 4.88 -12.52 35.96
CA LEU A 103 4.29 -13.06 37.18
C LEU A 103 4.23 -14.59 37.16
N ILE A 104 3.76 -15.19 36.05
CA ILE A 104 3.68 -16.66 35.92
C ILE A 104 5.09 -17.28 35.89
N SER A 105 6.07 -16.61 35.29
CA SER A 105 7.46 -17.06 35.30
C SER A 105 8.05 -17.07 36.71
N VAL A 106 7.89 -15.98 37.47
CA VAL A 106 8.35 -15.92 38.87
C VAL A 106 7.63 -16.97 39.72
N GLN A 107 6.34 -17.18 39.50
CA GLN A 107 5.59 -18.24 40.18
C GLN A 107 6.11 -19.64 39.85
N ASN A 108 6.41 -19.94 38.58
CA ASN A 108 7.04 -21.21 38.19
C ASN A 108 8.46 -21.36 38.76
N ALA A 109 9.19 -20.27 38.93
CA ALA A 109 10.49 -20.29 39.60
C ALA A 109 10.33 -20.61 41.10
N TYR A 110 9.33 -20.04 41.77
CA TYR A 110 9.05 -20.30 43.19
C TYR A 110 8.77 -21.79 43.46
N VAL A 111 8.13 -22.50 42.53
CA VAL A 111 7.86 -23.93 42.68
C VAL A 111 9.12 -24.74 42.97
N TYR A 112 10.28 -24.35 42.41
CA TYR A 112 11.55 -25.04 42.70
C TYR A 112 11.98 -24.96 44.16
N ALA A 113 11.49 -23.97 44.92
CA ALA A 113 11.78 -23.84 46.35
C ALA A 113 11.09 -24.90 47.21
N VAL A 114 9.99 -25.49 46.72
CA VAL A 114 9.09 -26.36 47.49
C VAL A 114 8.89 -27.75 46.89
N ILE A 115 9.36 -27.98 45.66
CA ILE A 115 9.18 -29.26 44.96
C ILE A 115 10.16 -30.34 45.45
N ASP A 116 9.70 -31.59 45.45
CA ASP A 116 10.55 -32.75 45.68
C ASP A 116 11.35 -33.15 44.42
N THR A 117 12.28 -34.08 44.59
CA THR A 117 13.11 -34.56 43.47
C THR A 117 12.34 -35.42 42.46
N GLN A 118 11.27 -36.12 42.88
CA GLN A 118 10.53 -37.05 42.03
C GLN A 118 9.70 -36.33 40.97
N ASN A 119 9.13 -35.17 41.32
CA ASN A 119 8.26 -34.38 40.47
C ASN A 119 8.98 -33.28 39.67
N LEU A 120 10.31 -33.19 39.79
CA LEU A 120 11.12 -32.12 39.18
C LEU A 120 11.02 -32.08 37.65
N LEU A 121 10.99 -33.25 36.99
CA LEU A 121 10.83 -33.32 35.52
C LEU A 121 9.48 -32.73 35.09
N GLY A 122 8.41 -33.06 35.81
CA GLY A 122 7.07 -32.51 35.56
C GLY A 122 7.05 -30.99 35.67
N GLN A 123 7.73 -30.42 36.65
CA GLN A 123 7.84 -28.97 36.79
C GLN A 123 8.64 -28.32 35.66
N ASN A 124 9.74 -28.93 35.23
CA ASN A 124 10.50 -28.44 34.08
C ASN A 124 9.64 -28.46 32.80
N LEU A 125 8.81 -29.48 32.60
CA LEU A 125 7.86 -29.55 31.49
C LEU A 125 6.77 -28.46 31.59
N ASN A 126 6.20 -28.23 32.78
CA ASN A 126 5.23 -27.16 33.01
C ASN A 126 5.81 -25.78 32.68
N TYR A 127 7.04 -25.51 33.11
CA TYR A 127 7.70 -24.24 32.81
C TYR A 127 8.02 -24.11 31.30
N MET A 128 8.43 -25.20 30.64
CA MET A 128 8.58 -25.19 29.18
C MET A 128 7.25 -24.87 28.46
N ALA A 129 6.12 -25.38 28.95
CA ALA A 129 4.80 -25.08 28.37
C ALA A 129 4.46 -23.58 28.41
N LEU A 130 4.81 -22.88 29.50
CA LEU A 130 4.71 -21.41 29.58
C LEU A 130 5.54 -20.74 28.48
N LEU A 131 6.81 -21.12 28.34
CA LEU A 131 7.74 -20.51 27.38
C LEU A 131 7.29 -20.74 25.92
N ILE A 132 6.76 -21.92 25.63
CA ILE A 132 6.18 -22.25 24.32
C ILE A 132 4.91 -21.43 24.09
N GLY A 133 3.99 -21.39 25.06
CA GLY A 133 2.77 -20.59 24.97
C GLY A 133 3.06 -19.11 24.75
N ALA A 134 4.06 -18.56 25.45
CA ALA A 134 4.47 -17.20 25.26
C ALA A 134 5.06 -16.95 23.85
N ALA A 135 5.85 -17.88 23.31
CA ALA A 135 6.39 -17.76 21.95
C ALA A 135 5.28 -17.65 20.88
N MET A 136 4.13 -18.29 21.11
CA MET A 136 2.99 -18.28 20.19
C MET A 136 2.23 -16.95 20.13
N PHE A 137 2.21 -16.17 21.22
CA PHE A 137 1.32 -15.01 21.34
C PHE A 137 2.05 -13.70 21.58
N VAL A 138 3.20 -13.71 22.24
CA VAL A 138 3.97 -12.50 22.49
C VAL A 138 4.54 -11.93 21.19
N LEU A 139 4.47 -10.61 21.09
CA LEU A 139 4.87 -9.85 19.91
C LEU A 139 5.50 -8.53 20.36
N TRP A 140 6.81 -8.54 20.56
CA TRP A 140 7.56 -7.36 20.98
C TRP A 140 9.00 -7.42 20.45
N ARG A 141 9.77 -6.37 20.71
CA ARG A 141 11.18 -6.32 20.33
C ARG A 141 12.01 -7.32 21.13
N TRP A 142 13.03 -7.90 20.50
CA TRP A 142 13.82 -9.02 21.03
C TRP A 142 14.44 -8.78 22.42
N TYR A 143 14.80 -7.53 22.74
CA TYR A 143 15.43 -7.21 24.02
C TYR A 143 14.50 -7.46 25.22
N TYR A 144 13.18 -7.34 25.06
CA TYR A 144 12.22 -7.72 26.10
C TYR A 144 12.23 -9.23 26.33
N SER A 145 12.34 -10.04 25.28
CA SER A 145 12.46 -11.50 25.44
C SER A 145 13.74 -11.88 26.18
N VAL A 146 14.87 -11.26 25.84
CA VAL A 146 16.16 -11.53 26.50
C VAL A 146 16.09 -11.14 27.98
N LEU A 147 15.54 -9.96 28.28
CA LEU A 147 15.32 -9.53 29.66
C LEU A 147 14.43 -10.52 30.42
N MET A 148 13.31 -10.93 29.83
CA MET A 148 12.36 -11.85 30.46
C MET A 148 12.99 -13.21 30.75
N ILE A 149 13.68 -13.81 29.79
CA ILE A 149 14.35 -15.09 30.00
C ILE A 149 15.49 -14.96 31.02
N GLY A 150 16.25 -13.86 31.00
CA GLY A 150 17.31 -13.60 31.99
C GLY A 150 16.75 -13.49 33.41
N VAL A 151 15.66 -12.75 33.59
CA VAL A 151 14.98 -12.63 34.90
C VAL A 151 14.38 -13.97 35.33
N SER A 152 13.80 -14.73 34.39
CA SER A 152 13.29 -16.08 34.64
C SER A 152 14.39 -17.02 35.16
N ALA A 153 15.55 -17.02 34.49
CA ALA A 153 16.69 -17.85 34.85
C ALA A 153 17.30 -17.45 36.20
N ALA A 154 17.41 -16.15 36.47
CA ALA A 154 17.89 -15.64 37.76
C ALA A 154 16.94 -16.02 38.90
N ALA A 155 15.62 -15.88 38.70
CA ALA A 155 14.63 -16.29 39.69
C ALA A 155 14.69 -17.80 39.96
N THR A 156 14.80 -18.62 38.90
CA THR A 156 14.96 -20.09 39.05
C THR A 156 16.22 -20.44 39.83
N GLY A 157 17.37 -19.83 39.48
CA GLY A 157 18.63 -20.04 40.19
C GLY A 157 18.52 -19.67 41.67
N PHE A 158 17.88 -18.53 41.99
CA PHE A 158 17.63 -18.12 43.36
C PHE A 158 16.79 -19.14 44.13
N PHE A 159 15.64 -19.57 43.61
CA PHE A 159 14.77 -20.51 44.32
C PHE A 159 15.35 -21.92 44.45
N LEU A 160 16.18 -22.37 43.49
CA LEU A 160 16.93 -23.62 43.63
C LEU A 160 17.89 -23.59 44.82
N THR A 161 18.54 -22.44 45.10
CA THR A 161 19.42 -22.34 46.28
C THR A 161 18.67 -22.44 47.62
N GLN A 162 17.36 -22.21 47.63
CA GLN A 162 16.54 -22.30 48.82
C GLN A 162 16.05 -23.73 49.09
N ASN A 163 16.16 -24.64 48.10
CA ASN A 163 15.70 -26.02 48.23
C ASN A 163 16.89 -26.98 48.38
N PRO A 164 17.19 -27.45 49.60
CA PRO A 164 18.33 -28.35 49.83
C PRO A 164 18.12 -29.75 49.22
N GLN A 165 16.90 -30.12 48.82
CA GLN A 165 16.61 -31.44 48.25
C GLN A 165 17.04 -31.53 46.78
N VAL A 166 17.09 -30.41 46.07
CA VAL A 166 17.39 -30.38 44.63
C VAL A 166 18.78 -29.82 44.41
N THR A 167 19.74 -30.71 44.12
CA THR A 167 21.08 -30.27 43.74
C THR A 167 21.09 -29.68 42.32
N PRO A 168 21.99 -28.73 42.01
CA PRO A 168 22.09 -28.16 40.67
C PRO A 168 22.28 -29.20 39.56
N ASP A 169 23.13 -30.20 39.78
CA ASP A 169 23.39 -31.27 38.81
C ASP A 169 22.12 -32.09 38.53
N TYR A 170 21.36 -32.41 39.59
CA TYR A 170 20.10 -33.12 39.47
C TYR A 170 19.07 -32.32 38.67
N PHE A 171 18.96 -31.01 38.93
CA PHE A 171 18.09 -30.12 38.15
C PHE A 171 18.43 -30.13 36.65
N PHE A 172 19.71 -30.02 36.29
CA PHE A 172 20.12 -29.98 34.89
C PHE A 172 19.82 -31.28 34.15
N ILE A 173 20.07 -32.43 34.78
CA ILE A 173 19.82 -33.76 34.19
C ILE A 173 18.31 -34.01 34.05
N HIS A 174 17.49 -33.58 35.02
CA HIS A 174 16.05 -33.80 35.03
C HIS A 174 15.25 -32.74 34.26
N GLY A 175 15.77 -32.29 33.12
CA GLY A 175 15.06 -31.39 32.20
C GLY A 175 15.43 -29.91 32.30
N GLY A 176 16.30 -29.51 33.23
CA GLY A 176 16.79 -28.12 33.32
C GLY A 176 17.55 -27.67 32.07
N LEU A 177 18.35 -28.57 31.46
CA LEU A 177 19.01 -28.29 30.17
C LEU A 177 18.00 -28.06 29.03
N LEU A 178 16.91 -28.85 28.99
CA LEU A 178 15.84 -28.68 28.01
C LEU A 178 15.11 -27.35 28.23
N LEU A 179 14.82 -26.99 29.49
CA LEU A 179 14.19 -25.71 29.83
C LEU A 179 15.03 -24.53 29.34
N MET A 180 16.35 -24.57 29.53
CA MET A 180 17.26 -23.54 29.01
C MET A 180 17.26 -23.48 27.48
N ALA A 181 17.33 -24.63 26.81
CA ALA A 181 17.26 -24.70 25.36
C ALA A 181 15.94 -24.10 24.83
N VAL A 182 14.81 -24.48 25.43
CA VAL A 182 13.49 -23.92 25.10
C VAL A 182 13.45 -22.41 25.37
N GLY A 183 14.05 -21.92 26.46
CA GLY A 183 14.16 -20.48 26.72
C GLY A 183 14.89 -19.72 25.60
N ILE A 184 16.02 -20.26 25.11
CA ILE A 184 16.76 -19.69 23.98
C ILE A 184 15.89 -19.71 22.71
N PHE A 185 15.25 -20.85 22.41
CA PHE A 185 14.36 -20.96 21.25
C PHE A 185 13.17 -20.00 21.34
N THR A 186 12.59 -19.78 22.52
CA THR A 186 11.52 -18.82 22.74
C THR A 186 11.96 -17.40 22.37
N VAL A 187 13.19 -16.98 22.70
CA VAL A 187 13.72 -15.67 22.26
C VAL A 187 13.79 -15.59 20.73
N VAL A 188 14.33 -16.64 20.09
CA VAL A 188 14.48 -16.70 18.64
C VAL A 188 13.12 -16.70 17.94
N LEU A 189 12.14 -17.47 18.43
CA LEU A 189 10.79 -17.57 17.90
C LEU A 189 10.04 -16.24 18.01
N ILE A 190 10.07 -15.59 19.18
CA ILE A 190 9.43 -14.28 19.38
C ILE A 190 10.06 -13.23 18.45
N ASN A 191 11.40 -13.19 18.34
CA ASN A 191 12.09 -12.27 17.43
C ASN A 191 11.75 -12.54 15.96
N THR A 192 11.69 -13.80 15.55
CA THR A 192 11.34 -14.20 14.19
C THR A 192 9.92 -13.77 13.86
N ARG A 193 8.97 -14.06 14.75
CA ARG A 193 7.57 -13.66 14.61
C ARG A 193 7.41 -12.13 14.58
N TYR A 194 8.09 -11.41 15.47
CA TYR A 194 8.09 -9.94 15.45
C TYR A 194 8.59 -9.38 14.11
N ARG A 195 9.72 -9.89 13.59
CA ARG A 195 10.26 -9.47 12.30
C ARG A 195 9.31 -9.79 11.14
N LEU A 196 8.66 -10.96 11.16
CA LEU A 196 7.68 -11.35 10.14
C LEU A 196 6.49 -10.41 10.15
N VAL A 197 5.90 -10.13 11.31
CA VAL A 197 4.76 -9.21 11.41
C VAL A 197 5.14 -7.79 10.96
N VAL A 198 6.31 -7.28 11.34
CA VAL A 198 6.78 -5.98 10.87
C VAL A 198 6.96 -5.95 9.35
N ARG A 199 7.54 -7.01 8.76
CA ARG A 199 7.68 -7.14 7.30
C ARG A 199 6.33 -7.19 6.60
N GLU A 200 5.39 -7.97 7.14
CA GLU A 200 4.03 -8.10 6.60
C GLU A 200 3.26 -6.77 6.64
N ILE A 201 3.34 -6.02 7.75
CA ILE A 201 2.70 -4.69 7.88
C ILE A 201 3.34 -3.72 6.88
N ARG A 202 4.67 -3.71 6.76
CA ARG A 202 5.36 -2.87 5.77
C ARG A 202 4.91 -3.22 4.35
N ALA A 203 4.89 -4.49 3.97
CA ALA A 203 4.43 -4.92 2.66
C ALA A 203 2.99 -4.48 2.38
N ARG A 204 2.09 -4.61 3.37
CA ARG A 204 0.69 -4.15 3.26
C ARG A 204 0.57 -2.65 3.08
N LEU A 205 1.36 -1.85 3.80
CA LEU A 205 1.37 -0.40 3.65
C LEU A 205 1.93 0.04 2.29
N ALA A 206 3.04 -0.56 1.84
CA ALA A 206 3.60 -0.30 0.50
C ALA A 206 2.60 -0.63 -0.60
N LEU A 207 1.89 -1.76 -0.48
CA LEU A 207 0.87 -2.16 -1.44
C LEU A 207 -0.28 -1.15 -1.51
N ARG A 208 -0.73 -0.62 -0.36
CA ARG A 208 -1.77 0.43 -0.33
C ARG A 208 -1.33 1.69 -1.06
N ILE A 209 -0.10 2.16 -0.79
CA ILE A 209 0.46 3.36 -1.45
C ILE A 209 0.58 3.13 -2.96
N SER A 210 1.08 1.96 -3.38
CA SER A 210 1.20 1.61 -4.79
C SER A 210 -0.16 1.58 -5.49
N ASN A 211 -1.18 0.97 -4.89
CA ASN A 211 -2.53 0.92 -5.44
C ASN A 211 -3.16 2.31 -5.57
N GLU A 212 -2.93 3.19 -4.61
CA GLU A 212 -3.40 4.58 -4.66
C GLU A 212 -2.71 5.36 -5.79
N ALA A 213 -1.40 5.19 -5.97
CA ALA A 213 -0.65 5.79 -7.08
C ALA A 213 -1.16 5.30 -8.45
N ILE A 214 -1.42 3.99 -8.59
CA ILE A 214 -1.99 3.41 -9.82
C ILE A 214 -3.38 4.01 -10.10
N ARG A 215 -4.22 4.14 -9.08
CA ARG A 215 -5.56 4.72 -9.24
C ARG A 215 -5.50 6.16 -9.75
N LEU A 216 -4.64 6.99 -9.16
CA LEU A 216 -4.45 8.37 -9.59
C LEU A 216 -3.93 8.47 -11.02
N GLN A 217 -3.00 7.60 -11.41
CA GLN A 217 -2.51 7.54 -12.80
C GLN A 217 -3.61 7.10 -13.77
N ALA A 218 -4.44 6.13 -13.39
CA ALA A 218 -5.56 5.69 -14.21
C ALA A 218 -6.60 6.81 -14.42
N GLU A 219 -6.91 7.58 -13.37
CA GLU A 219 -7.79 8.75 -13.46
C GLU A 219 -7.20 9.85 -14.38
N GLN A 220 -5.88 10.10 -14.30
CA GLN A 220 -5.20 11.02 -15.21
C GLN A 220 -5.23 10.56 -16.67
N ILE A 221 -4.91 9.29 -16.93
CA ILE A 221 -4.95 8.73 -18.30
C ILE A 221 -6.37 8.83 -18.86
N LYS A 222 -7.38 8.52 -18.05
CA LYS A 222 -8.78 8.63 -18.46
C LYS A 222 -9.12 10.07 -18.85
N SER A 223 -8.77 11.05 -18.03
CA SER A 223 -8.97 12.48 -18.34
C SER A 223 -8.27 12.92 -19.63
N ILE A 224 -7.03 12.45 -19.85
CA ILE A 224 -6.27 12.75 -21.06
C ILE A 224 -6.96 12.14 -22.29
N ASN A 225 -7.40 10.88 -22.21
CA ASN A 225 -8.10 10.21 -23.29
C ASN A 225 -9.42 10.92 -23.64
N GLU A 226 -10.23 11.29 -22.65
CA GLU A 226 -11.48 12.04 -22.86
C GLU A 226 -11.22 13.38 -23.55
N ASN A 227 -10.17 14.09 -23.15
CA ASN A 227 -9.79 15.36 -23.79
C ASN A 227 -9.28 15.15 -25.23
N LEU A 228 -8.48 14.09 -25.46
CA LEU A 228 -8.00 13.72 -26.79
C LEU A 228 -9.14 13.36 -27.73
N GLU A 229 -10.12 12.57 -27.26
CA GLU A 229 -11.31 12.23 -28.05
C GLU A 229 -12.10 13.47 -28.43
N LYS A 230 -12.28 14.41 -27.51
CA LYS A 230 -12.93 15.69 -27.79
C LYS A 230 -12.18 16.51 -28.84
N LEU A 231 -10.86 16.66 -28.69
CA LEU A 231 -10.01 17.35 -29.66
C LEU A 231 -10.06 16.70 -31.04
N VAL A 232 -10.03 15.36 -31.10
CA VAL A 232 -10.15 14.61 -32.34
C VAL A 232 -11.51 14.85 -32.99
N GLN A 233 -12.59 14.86 -32.21
CA GLN A 233 -13.93 15.14 -32.74
C GLN A 233 -14.05 16.57 -33.27
N GLU A 234 -13.56 17.57 -32.53
CA GLU A 234 -13.55 18.98 -32.95
C GLU A 234 -12.76 19.17 -34.25
N ARG A 235 -11.56 18.58 -34.34
CA ARG A 235 -10.72 18.67 -35.55
C ARG A 235 -11.29 17.89 -36.73
N THR A 236 -11.87 16.73 -36.49
CA THR A 236 -12.55 15.95 -37.54
C THR A 236 -13.72 16.76 -38.10
N SER A 237 -14.53 17.38 -37.26
CA SER A 237 -15.65 18.23 -37.69
C SER A 237 -15.17 19.46 -38.46
N GLU A 238 -14.11 20.14 -38.01
CA GLU A 238 -13.50 21.28 -38.74
C GLU A 238 -13.00 20.85 -40.12
N LEU A 239 -12.35 19.68 -40.21
CA LEU A 239 -11.86 19.13 -41.47
C LEU A 239 -12.99 18.73 -42.41
N GLU A 240 -14.07 18.13 -41.91
CA GLU A 240 -15.26 17.79 -42.70
C GLU A 240 -15.90 19.04 -43.32
N ILE A 241 -16.04 20.11 -42.53
CA ILE A 241 -16.57 21.41 -43.02
C ILE A 241 -15.67 21.96 -44.14
N LYS A 242 -14.35 22.02 -43.91
CA LYS A 242 -13.40 22.51 -44.92
C LYS A 242 -13.37 21.64 -46.17
N ASN A 243 -13.45 20.32 -46.01
CA ASN A 243 -13.45 19.39 -47.15
C ASN A 243 -14.70 19.60 -48.02
N LYS A 244 -15.88 19.76 -47.41
CA LYS A 244 -17.12 20.07 -48.13
C LYS A 244 -17.05 21.40 -48.89
N ALA A 245 -16.46 22.43 -48.27
CA ALA A 245 -16.25 23.73 -48.93
C ALA A 245 -15.31 23.61 -50.15
N LEU A 246 -14.25 22.82 -50.04
CA LEU A 246 -13.33 22.55 -51.15
C LEU A 246 -14.00 21.76 -52.29
N GLU A 247 -14.84 20.77 -51.96
CA GLU A 247 -15.64 20.03 -52.96
C GLU A 247 -16.58 20.96 -53.73
N GLU A 248 -17.26 21.87 -53.03
CA GLU A 248 -18.16 22.85 -53.65
C GLU A 248 -17.41 23.86 -54.54
N ALA A 249 -16.27 24.38 -54.06
CA ALA A 249 -15.39 25.23 -54.84
C ALA A 249 -14.86 24.55 -56.10
N ALA A 250 -14.46 23.28 -56.01
CA ALA A 250 -14.03 22.48 -57.16
C ALA A 250 -15.18 22.29 -58.17
N PHE A 251 -16.41 22.08 -57.70
CA PHE A 251 -17.59 21.99 -58.56
C PHE A 251 -17.86 23.30 -59.33
N ILE A 252 -17.82 24.44 -58.64
CA ILE A 252 -17.98 25.77 -59.24
C ILE A 252 -16.90 26.02 -60.29
N ASN A 253 -15.64 25.72 -59.97
CA ASN A 253 -14.52 25.88 -60.88
C ASN A 253 -14.69 25.02 -62.15
N ALA A 254 -15.08 23.75 -62.00
CA ALA A 254 -15.25 22.85 -63.15
C ALA A 254 -16.41 23.25 -64.08
N HIS A 255 -17.52 23.80 -63.56
CA HIS A 255 -18.75 24.03 -64.33
C HIS A 255 -19.03 25.49 -64.65
N LYS A 256 -18.84 26.40 -63.68
CA LYS A 256 -19.23 27.81 -63.82
C LYS A 256 -18.09 28.68 -64.37
N LEU A 257 -16.84 28.41 -63.98
CA LEU A 257 -15.69 29.23 -64.39
C LEU A 257 -15.33 29.02 -65.87
N ARG A 258 -15.58 27.82 -66.40
CA ARG A 258 -15.26 27.47 -67.79
C ARG A 258 -16.03 28.29 -68.82
N ALA A 259 -17.30 28.63 -68.54
CA ALA A 259 -18.17 29.34 -69.47
C ALA A 259 -17.67 30.77 -69.83
N PRO A 260 -17.42 31.68 -68.86
CA PRO A 260 -16.89 33.00 -69.19
C PRO A 260 -15.48 32.96 -69.77
N VAL A 261 -14.62 32.03 -69.33
CA VAL A 261 -13.26 31.85 -69.90
C VAL A 261 -13.33 31.46 -71.38
N ALA A 262 -14.20 30.51 -71.73
CA ALA A 262 -14.39 30.12 -73.14
C ALA A 262 -14.93 31.28 -73.99
N SER A 263 -15.86 32.07 -73.45
CA SER A 263 -16.38 33.27 -74.11
C SER A 263 -15.29 34.31 -74.34
N ILE A 264 -14.46 34.61 -73.34
CA ILE A 264 -13.34 35.56 -73.45
C ILE A 264 -12.34 35.08 -74.53
N LEU A 265 -11.95 33.80 -74.50
CA LEU A 265 -11.03 33.24 -75.49
C LEU A 265 -11.60 33.32 -76.92
N GLY A 266 -12.90 33.03 -77.08
CA GLY A 266 -13.59 33.16 -78.36
C GLY A 266 -13.61 34.60 -78.87
N LEU A 267 -13.98 35.56 -78.01
CA LEU A 267 -14.02 36.99 -78.33
C LEU A 267 -12.62 37.54 -78.67
N VAL A 268 -11.58 37.15 -77.92
CA VAL A 268 -10.18 37.49 -78.24
C VAL A 268 -9.76 36.91 -79.60
N GLY A 269 -10.25 35.72 -79.95
CA GLY A 269 -10.09 35.15 -81.28
C GLY A 269 -10.70 36.04 -82.37
N LEU A 270 -11.95 36.49 -82.17
CA LEU A 270 -12.67 37.35 -83.11
C LEU A 270 -11.99 38.71 -83.33
N ILE A 271 -11.43 39.31 -82.26
CA ILE A 271 -10.65 40.57 -82.35
C ILE A 271 -9.49 40.45 -83.34
N LYS A 272 -8.85 39.28 -83.45
CA LYS A 272 -7.70 39.06 -84.34
C LYS A 272 -8.09 38.95 -85.82
N THR A 273 -9.38 38.82 -86.12
CA THR A 273 -9.89 38.50 -87.45
C THR A 273 -10.82 39.55 -88.03
N THR A 274 -11.19 40.60 -87.27
CA THR A 274 -12.06 41.67 -87.77
C THR A 274 -11.31 42.98 -87.96
N ASP A 275 -11.57 43.65 -89.08
CA ASP A 275 -11.05 45.00 -89.40
C ASP A 275 -12.13 46.10 -89.20
N SER A 276 -13.34 45.70 -88.76
CA SER A 276 -14.48 46.60 -88.55
C SER A 276 -14.45 47.24 -87.17
N VAL A 277 -14.40 48.58 -87.14
CA VAL A 277 -14.40 49.38 -85.91
C VAL A 277 -15.70 49.21 -85.11
N ASP A 278 -16.84 49.03 -85.79
CA ASP A 278 -18.12 48.82 -85.12
C ASP A 278 -18.26 47.41 -84.52
N GLU A 279 -17.70 46.39 -85.19
CA GLU A 279 -17.62 45.04 -84.61
C GLU A 279 -16.68 44.98 -83.41
N LEU A 280 -15.53 45.67 -83.46
CA LEU A 280 -14.61 45.78 -82.32
C LEU A 280 -15.29 46.42 -81.10
N LYS A 281 -16.13 47.44 -81.29
CA LYS A 281 -16.90 48.03 -80.18
C LYS A 281 -17.88 47.02 -79.57
N GLN A 282 -18.58 46.24 -80.39
CA GLN A 282 -19.51 45.22 -79.90
C GLN A 282 -18.78 44.08 -79.18
N ILE A 283 -17.66 43.61 -79.73
CA ILE A 283 -16.83 42.58 -79.11
C ILE A 283 -16.28 43.08 -77.77
N ASN A 284 -15.88 44.35 -77.66
CA ASN A 284 -15.41 44.93 -76.40
C ASN A 284 -16.51 44.94 -75.31
N VAL A 285 -17.76 45.25 -75.67
CA VAL A 285 -18.90 45.17 -74.74
C VAL A 285 -19.13 43.74 -74.26
N LEU A 286 -19.09 42.75 -75.16
CA LEU A 286 -19.25 41.33 -74.82
C LEU A 286 -18.07 40.78 -74.00
N LEU A 287 -16.86 41.29 -74.25
CA LEU A 287 -15.65 40.94 -73.51
C LEU A 287 -15.74 41.47 -72.08
N GLN A 288 -16.23 42.70 -71.91
CA GLN A 288 -16.46 43.31 -70.62
C GLN A 288 -17.51 42.52 -69.81
N ASP A 289 -18.67 42.20 -70.41
CA ASP A 289 -19.69 41.35 -69.76
C ASP A 289 -19.17 39.95 -69.38
N SER A 290 -18.35 39.33 -70.26
CA SER A 290 -17.75 38.03 -69.95
C SER A 290 -16.71 38.11 -68.82
N THR A 291 -15.98 39.24 -68.72
CA THR A 291 -15.01 39.50 -67.66
C THR A 291 -15.70 39.76 -66.33
N GLU A 292 -16.81 40.50 -66.32
CA GLU A 292 -17.64 40.72 -65.14
C GLU A 292 -18.25 39.39 -64.63
N LYS A 293 -18.71 38.53 -65.55
CA LYS A 293 -19.16 37.17 -65.20
C LYS A 293 -18.05 36.30 -64.62
N LEU A 294 -16.82 36.41 -65.14
CA LEU A 294 -15.67 35.70 -64.58
C LEU A 294 -15.36 36.17 -63.15
N ASP A 295 -15.32 37.48 -62.93
CA ASP A 295 -15.06 38.08 -61.62
C ASP A 295 -16.11 37.67 -60.58
N ALA A 296 -17.38 37.61 -60.99
CA ALA A 296 -18.47 37.11 -60.17
C ALA A 296 -18.26 35.63 -59.75
N VAL A 297 -17.85 34.75 -60.67
CA VAL A 297 -17.57 33.34 -60.37
C VAL A 297 -16.34 33.17 -59.49
N VAL A 298 -15.27 33.94 -59.72
CA VAL A 298 -14.07 33.93 -58.87
C VAL A 298 -14.41 34.38 -57.45
N SER A 299 -15.21 35.44 -57.33
CA SER A 299 -15.72 35.93 -56.04
C SER A 299 -16.65 34.94 -55.33
N GLU A 300 -17.36 34.09 -56.09
CA GLU A 300 -18.17 32.99 -55.55
C GLU A 300 -17.26 31.91 -54.94
N ILE A 301 -16.22 31.47 -55.67
CA ILE A 301 -15.25 30.46 -55.22
C ILE A 301 -14.54 30.91 -53.93
N THR A 302 -14.06 32.15 -53.88
CA THR A 302 -13.35 32.68 -52.71
C THR A 302 -14.25 32.68 -51.47
N ARG A 303 -15.51 33.11 -51.61
CA ARG A 303 -16.50 33.08 -50.52
C ARG A 303 -16.80 31.65 -50.05
N THR A 304 -16.94 30.70 -50.96
CA THR A 304 -17.16 29.28 -50.61
C THR A 304 -15.98 28.70 -49.80
N ILE A 305 -14.74 29.02 -50.18
CA ILE A 305 -13.53 28.50 -49.49
C ILE A 305 -13.30 29.16 -48.13
N GLU A 306 -13.53 30.47 -48.03
CA GLU A 306 -13.35 31.22 -46.78
C GLU A 306 -14.44 30.93 -45.74
N GLY A 307 -15.52 30.25 -46.15
CA GLY A 307 -16.60 29.84 -45.25
C GLY A 307 -17.40 31.03 -44.72
N GLU A 308 -17.36 32.18 -45.38
CA GLU A 308 -18.22 33.31 -45.04
C GLU A 308 -19.68 32.90 -45.29
N PRO A 309 -20.54 32.90 -44.25
CA PRO A 309 -21.96 32.70 -44.46
C PRO A 309 -22.44 33.83 -45.37
N GLY A 310 -22.96 33.48 -46.53
CA GLY A 310 -23.70 34.43 -47.34
C GLY A 310 -24.77 35.09 -46.48
N LEU A 311 -24.72 36.41 -46.41
CA LEU A 311 -25.85 37.25 -45.99
C LEU A 311 -27.02 37.00 -46.96
N THR A 312 -27.82 35.99 -46.69
CA THR A 312 -29.16 35.79 -47.25
C THR A 312 -30.05 35.08 -46.25
#